data_AF-A0A2D5X855-F1
#
_entry.id   AF-A0A2D5X855-F1
#
_cell.length_a   1.000
_cell.length_b   1.000
_cell.length_c   1.000
_cell.angle_alpha   90.00
_cell.angle_beta   90.00
_cell.angle_gamma   90.00
#
_symmetry.space_group_name_H-M   'P 1'
#
loop_
_entity.id
_entity.type
_entity.pdbx_description
1 polymer ?
#
loop_
_entity_poly.entity_id
_entity_poly.type
_entity_poly.pdbx_seq_one_letter_code
_entity_poly.pdbx_strand_id
1 'polypeptide(L)'
;MTNIYSYIFFHLTRRFIMAATASFNDLAKLTDREIQTLMREVDQKDLVVALTKADKAVTDKTLSNMSERVRTFIQDEVAALGPMRPDEVAEVQKRIVQQTVQLAEQGQVSWPPGQKKAPKVKAKKAKKLSKKYLAMKSETKQTAQKSLDQLSFDEINTLFTNFAEIARKEGILALENMVSDESSAFISNAIRLAVDGTEPDLIMDILETWMGSLLHEQERKYQKVIEGLMSIQSGDNPRIVEHKLSVIY
;
A
#
# COMPACT_ATOMS: atom_id res chain seq x y z
N MET A 1 -23.23 39.51 9.00
CA MET A 1 -23.47 38.18 9.60
C MET A 1 -24.29 37.26 8.67
N THR A 2 -23.98 37.18 7.37
CA THR A 2 -24.79 36.43 6.38
C THR A 2 -24.06 35.23 5.76
N ASN A 3 -22.80 34.98 6.10
CA ASN A 3 -21.96 34.03 5.36
C ASN A 3 -21.82 32.63 5.99
N ILE A 4 -22.21 32.47 7.27
CA ILE A 4 -22.09 31.18 7.97
C ILE A 4 -23.31 30.28 7.70
N TYR A 5 -24.52 30.86 7.72
CA TYR A 5 -25.75 30.11 7.44
C TYR A 5 -25.86 29.65 5.98
N SER A 6 -25.40 30.44 5.01
CA SER A 6 -25.38 30.02 3.60
C SER A 6 -24.37 28.88 3.34
N TYR A 7 -23.22 28.88 4.02
CA TYR A 7 -22.20 27.84 3.88
C TYR A 7 -22.63 26.52 4.55
N ILE A 8 -23.20 26.60 5.75
CA ILE A 8 -23.75 25.42 6.46
C ILE A 8 -24.94 24.88 5.69
N PHE A 9 -25.86 25.72 5.20
CA PHE A 9 -27.01 25.29 4.41
C PHE A 9 -26.59 24.66 3.07
N PHE A 10 -25.61 25.24 2.36
CA PHE A 10 -25.05 24.66 1.13
C PHE A 10 -24.38 23.31 1.36
N HIS A 11 -23.64 23.13 2.46
CA HIS A 11 -23.02 21.85 2.78
C HIS A 11 -24.04 20.80 3.30
N LEU A 12 -25.01 21.19 4.13
CA LEU A 12 -26.04 20.27 4.65
C LEU A 12 -26.98 19.79 3.55
N THR A 13 -27.45 20.70 2.69
CA THR A 13 -28.32 20.35 1.55
C THR A 13 -27.58 19.52 0.52
N ARG A 14 -26.30 19.81 0.25
CA ARG A 14 -25.45 18.98 -0.63
C ARG A 14 -25.22 17.58 -0.04
N ARG A 15 -25.01 17.44 1.27
CA ARG A 15 -24.93 16.12 1.94
C ARG A 15 -26.21 15.31 1.82
N PHE A 16 -27.37 15.96 1.94
CA PHE A 16 -28.68 15.32 1.83
C PHE A 16 -29.06 14.97 0.39
N ILE A 17 -28.76 15.85 -0.57
CA ILE A 17 -29.09 15.64 -1.99
C ILE A 17 -28.12 14.64 -2.66
N MET A 18 -26.84 14.59 -2.23
CA MET A 18 -25.84 13.66 -2.77
C MET A 18 -26.05 12.20 -2.39
N ALA A 19 -26.62 11.93 -1.21
CA ALA A 19 -26.91 10.56 -0.78
C ALA A 19 -28.19 9.99 -1.41
N ALA A 20 -29.10 10.85 -1.90
CA ALA A 20 -30.40 10.45 -2.43
C ALA A 20 -30.39 10.01 -3.91
N THR A 21 -29.33 10.30 -4.66
CA THR A 21 -29.21 10.01 -6.12
C THR A 21 -28.12 9.00 -6.46
N ALA A 22 -27.42 8.48 -5.46
CA ALA A 22 -26.24 7.65 -5.58
C ALA A 22 -26.61 6.16 -5.53
N SER A 23 -26.45 5.43 -6.64
CA SER A 23 -26.68 3.98 -6.70
C SER A 23 -25.37 3.22 -6.51
N PHE A 24 -25.44 1.97 -6.05
CA PHE A 24 -24.27 1.08 -6.03
C PHE A 24 -23.73 0.83 -7.45
N ASN A 25 -24.61 0.84 -8.45
CA ASN A 25 -24.23 0.61 -9.85
C ASN A 25 -23.35 1.72 -10.43
N ASP A 26 -23.32 2.89 -9.78
CA ASP A 26 -22.47 4.01 -10.16
C ASP A 26 -20.99 3.79 -9.83
N LEU A 27 -20.64 2.77 -9.02
CA LEU A 27 -19.25 2.37 -8.77
C LEU A 27 -18.51 2.00 -10.06
N ALA A 28 -19.21 1.47 -11.07
CA ALA A 28 -18.61 1.14 -12.37
C ALA A 28 -18.02 2.37 -13.11
N LYS A 29 -18.43 3.58 -12.73
CA LYS A 29 -17.94 4.84 -13.33
C LYS A 29 -16.69 5.39 -12.62
N LEU A 30 -16.26 4.76 -11.53
CA LEU A 30 -15.04 5.14 -10.82
C LEU A 30 -13.80 4.64 -11.55
N THR A 31 -12.68 5.32 -11.32
CA THR A 31 -11.37 4.87 -11.79
C THR A 31 -10.86 3.69 -10.97
N ASP A 32 -9.98 2.87 -11.55
CA ASP A 32 -9.40 1.70 -10.88
C ASP A 32 -8.77 2.04 -9.53
N ARG A 33 -8.03 3.15 -9.48
CA ARG A 33 -7.44 3.68 -8.24
C ARG A 33 -8.46 4.03 -7.16
N GLU A 34 -9.62 4.56 -7.54
CA GLU A 34 -10.68 4.92 -6.60
C GLU A 34 -11.38 3.68 -6.06
N ILE A 35 -11.58 2.67 -6.91
CA ILE A 35 -12.12 1.36 -6.51
C ILE A 35 -11.16 0.67 -5.55
N GLN A 36 -9.86 0.63 -5.85
CA GLN A 36 -8.84 0.09 -4.95
C GLN A 36 -8.79 0.81 -3.60
N THR A 37 -9.04 2.13 -3.59
CA THR A 37 -9.09 2.90 -2.33
C THR A 37 -10.32 2.54 -1.51
N LEU A 38 -11.49 2.41 -2.13
CA LEU A 38 -12.71 1.95 -1.49
C LEU A 38 -12.55 0.53 -0.93
N MET A 39 -11.97 -0.37 -1.72
CA MET A 39 -11.76 -1.78 -1.40
C MET A 39 -10.88 -2.01 -0.16
N ARG A 40 -10.06 -1.05 0.26
CA ARG A 40 -9.27 -1.13 1.50
C ARG A 40 -10.05 -0.81 2.76
N GLU A 41 -11.14 -0.07 2.62
CA GLU A 41 -11.98 0.42 3.73
C GLU A 41 -13.28 -0.38 3.88
N VAL A 42 -13.61 -1.20 2.89
CA VAL A 42 -14.81 -2.07 2.88
C VAL A 42 -14.47 -3.44 3.44
N ASP A 43 -15.28 -3.92 4.37
CA ASP A 43 -15.15 -5.28 4.92
C ASP A 43 -15.39 -6.34 3.84
N GLN A 44 -14.56 -7.39 3.84
CA GLN A 44 -14.63 -8.47 2.85
C GLN A 44 -16.00 -9.17 2.84
N LYS A 45 -16.65 -9.31 3.99
CA LYS A 45 -18.00 -9.90 4.12
C LYS A 45 -19.07 -9.02 3.47
N ASP A 46 -18.99 -7.71 3.69
CA ASP A 46 -19.93 -6.74 3.12
C ASP A 46 -19.78 -6.68 1.60
N LEU A 47 -18.54 -6.81 1.10
CA LEU A 47 -18.27 -6.85 -0.33
C LEU A 47 -18.88 -8.08 -1.03
N VAL A 48 -18.72 -9.27 -0.44
CA VAL A 48 -19.32 -10.51 -0.99
C VAL A 48 -20.85 -10.36 -1.09
N VAL A 49 -21.48 -9.86 -0.03
CA VAL A 49 -22.93 -9.63 0.00
C VAL A 49 -23.36 -8.60 -1.06
N ALA A 50 -22.63 -7.48 -1.19
CA ALA A 50 -22.94 -6.42 -2.13
C ALA A 50 -22.83 -6.86 -3.60
N LEU A 51 -21.86 -7.73 -3.91
CA LEU A 51 -21.62 -8.23 -5.27
C LEU A 51 -22.65 -9.27 -5.75
N THR A 52 -23.42 -9.87 -4.83
CA THR A 52 -24.39 -10.94 -5.16
C THR A 52 -25.52 -10.44 -6.07
N LYS A 53 -25.91 -9.16 -5.98
CA LYS A 53 -26.92 -8.52 -6.87
C LYS A 53 -26.38 -7.31 -7.62
N ALA A 54 -25.06 -7.21 -7.77
CA ALA A 54 -24.45 -6.12 -8.51
C ALA A 54 -24.60 -6.34 -10.02
N ASP A 55 -24.69 -5.24 -10.77
CA ASP A 55 -24.62 -5.31 -12.23
C ASP A 55 -23.27 -5.89 -12.66
N LYS A 56 -23.28 -6.69 -13.75
CA LYS A 56 -22.07 -7.32 -14.29
C LYS A 56 -20.92 -6.33 -14.51
N ALA A 57 -21.24 -5.10 -14.94
CA ALA A 57 -20.24 -4.05 -15.15
C ALA A 57 -19.52 -3.64 -13.84
N VAL A 58 -20.23 -3.60 -12.71
CA VAL A 58 -19.62 -3.31 -11.40
C VAL A 58 -18.83 -4.50 -10.93
N THR A 59 -19.41 -5.71 -11.02
CA THR A 59 -18.75 -6.94 -10.58
C THR A 59 -17.43 -7.17 -11.31
N ASP A 60 -17.42 -7.07 -12.64
CA ASP A 60 -16.21 -7.25 -13.45
C ASP A 60 -15.15 -6.21 -13.10
N LYS A 61 -15.55 -4.95 -12.91
CA LYS A 61 -14.64 -3.85 -12.55
C LYS A 61 -14.09 -3.99 -11.13
N THR A 62 -14.91 -4.41 -10.18
CA THR A 62 -14.49 -4.63 -8.80
C THR A 62 -13.54 -5.82 -8.72
N LEU A 63 -13.84 -6.94 -9.40
CA LEU A 63 -12.98 -8.12 -9.45
C LEU A 63 -11.69 -7.92 -10.26
N SER A 64 -11.69 -7.07 -11.29
CA SER A 64 -10.48 -6.72 -12.05
C SER A 64 -9.47 -5.93 -11.21
N ASN A 65 -9.92 -5.30 -10.12
CA ASN A 65 -9.10 -4.53 -9.20
C ASN A 65 -8.61 -5.35 -7.98
N MET A 66 -8.75 -6.68 -8.02
CA MET A 66 -8.29 -7.59 -6.96
C MET A 66 -7.33 -8.65 -7.50
N SER A 67 -6.47 -9.19 -6.63
CA SER A 67 -5.59 -10.33 -6.94
C SER A 67 -6.40 -11.58 -7.28
N GLU A 68 -5.83 -12.50 -8.07
CA GLU A 68 -6.53 -13.73 -8.47
C GLU A 68 -7.03 -14.54 -7.27
N ARG A 69 -6.22 -14.62 -6.19
CA ARG A 69 -6.61 -15.29 -4.94
C ARG A 69 -7.85 -14.67 -4.31
N VAL A 70 -7.91 -13.34 -4.18
CA VAL A 70 -9.05 -12.63 -3.57
C VAL A 70 -10.29 -12.71 -4.48
N ARG A 71 -10.09 -12.64 -5.79
CA ARG A 71 -11.15 -12.82 -6.79
C ARG A 71 -11.78 -14.21 -6.68
N THR A 72 -10.98 -15.28 -6.68
CA THR A 72 -11.47 -16.66 -6.56
C THR A 72 -12.21 -16.85 -5.24
N PHE A 73 -11.64 -16.37 -4.13
CA PHE A 73 -12.30 -16.45 -2.82
C PHE A 73 -13.68 -15.76 -2.81
N ILE A 74 -13.78 -14.54 -3.34
CA ILE A 74 -15.06 -13.82 -3.38
C ILE A 74 -16.05 -14.52 -4.31
N GLN A 75 -15.59 -15.05 -5.44
CA GLN A 75 -16.46 -15.80 -6.36
C GLN A 75 -17.00 -17.08 -5.72
N ASP A 76 -16.14 -17.81 -4.99
CA ASP A 76 -16.52 -19.02 -4.27
C ASP A 76 -17.51 -18.69 -3.14
N GLU A 77 -17.27 -17.62 -2.37
CA GLU A 77 -18.17 -17.15 -1.31
C GLU A 77 -19.52 -16.65 -1.85
N VAL A 78 -19.52 -15.93 -2.98
CA VAL A 78 -20.76 -15.50 -3.66
C VAL A 78 -21.54 -16.72 -4.18
N ALA A 79 -20.86 -17.76 -4.67
CA ALA A 79 -21.50 -19.00 -5.12
C ALA A 79 -22.01 -19.87 -3.95
N ALA A 80 -21.32 -19.82 -2.80
CA ALA A 80 -21.72 -20.50 -1.57
C ALA A 80 -22.89 -19.81 -0.87
N LEU A 81 -23.03 -18.49 -1.05
CA LEU A 81 -24.17 -17.72 -0.56
C LEU A 81 -25.44 -18.12 -1.33
N GLY A 82 -26.37 -18.72 -0.59
CA GLY A 82 -27.71 -19.02 -1.08
C GLY A 82 -28.55 -17.75 -1.38
N PRO A 83 -29.81 -17.92 -1.80
CA PRO A 83 -30.68 -16.81 -2.18
C PRO A 83 -30.90 -15.86 -0.99
N MET A 84 -30.36 -14.64 -1.10
CA MET A 84 -30.49 -13.59 -0.10
C MET A 84 -31.67 -12.65 -0.38
N ARG A 85 -32.30 -12.16 0.70
CA ARG A 85 -33.36 -11.16 0.61
C ARG A 85 -32.82 -9.88 -0.05
N PRO A 86 -33.53 -9.31 -1.05
CA PRO A 86 -33.10 -8.07 -1.70
C PRO A 86 -32.83 -6.91 -0.72
N ASP A 87 -33.58 -6.85 0.37
CA ASP A 87 -33.48 -5.79 1.37
C ASP A 87 -32.16 -5.84 2.15
N GLU A 88 -31.68 -7.04 2.49
CA GLU A 88 -30.39 -7.25 3.18
C GLU A 88 -29.22 -6.83 2.28
N VAL A 89 -29.27 -7.19 0.99
CA VAL A 89 -28.27 -6.76 0.01
C VAL A 89 -28.30 -5.24 -0.16
N ALA A 90 -29.48 -4.63 -0.21
CA ALA A 90 -29.64 -3.19 -0.37
C ALA A 90 -29.08 -2.40 0.83
N GLU A 91 -29.21 -2.92 2.06
CA GLU A 91 -28.61 -2.31 3.26
C GLU A 91 -27.08 -2.29 3.19
N VAL A 92 -26.47 -3.40 2.77
CA VAL A 92 -25.01 -3.51 2.62
C VAL A 92 -24.51 -2.63 1.48
N GLN A 93 -25.18 -2.65 0.32
CA GLN A 93 -24.85 -1.77 -0.79
C GLN A 93 -24.94 -0.29 -0.40
N LYS A 94 -25.96 0.09 0.39
CA LYS A 94 -26.12 1.45 0.91
C LYS A 94 -24.98 1.84 1.84
N ARG A 95 -24.49 0.92 2.68
CA ARG A 95 -23.34 1.15 3.57
C ARG A 95 -22.07 1.44 2.77
N ILE A 96 -21.80 0.67 1.72
CA ILE A 96 -20.64 0.87 0.83
C ILE A 96 -20.75 2.19 0.08
N VAL A 97 -21.94 2.56 -0.42
CA VAL A 97 -22.17 3.86 -1.05
C VAL A 97 -21.96 5.00 -0.06
N GLN A 98 -22.39 4.86 1.20
CA GLN A 98 -22.13 5.84 2.25
C GLN A 98 -20.64 6.01 2.54
N GLN A 99 -19.87 4.91 2.61
CA GLN A 99 -18.41 4.96 2.74
C GLN A 99 -17.77 5.65 1.53
N THR A 100 -18.24 5.37 0.32
CA THR A 100 -17.78 6.04 -0.92
C THR A 100 -18.02 7.56 -0.85
N VAL A 101 -19.19 7.99 -0.36
CA VAL A 101 -19.50 9.41 -0.14
C VAL A 101 -18.56 10.03 0.89
N GLN A 102 -18.25 9.34 1.99
CA GLN A 102 -17.31 9.82 3.00
C GLN A 102 -15.88 9.97 2.43
N LEU A 103 -15.41 9.00 1.64
CA LEU A 103 -14.11 9.08 0.96
C LEU A 103 -14.07 10.23 -0.05
N ALA A 104 -15.20 10.56 -0.67
CA ALA A 104 -15.32 11.72 -1.54
C ALA A 104 -15.31 13.05 -0.79
N GLU A 105 -15.92 13.14 0.41
CA GLU A 105 -15.81 14.30 1.28
C GLU A 105 -14.35 14.55 1.71
N GLN A 106 -13.57 13.49 1.87
CA GLN A 106 -12.13 13.54 2.16
C GLN A 106 -11.28 13.87 0.93
N GLY A 107 -11.88 13.94 -0.27
CA GLY A 107 -11.20 14.23 -1.53
C GLY A 107 -10.38 13.07 -2.10
N GLN A 108 -10.58 11.85 -1.61
CA GLN A 108 -9.88 10.65 -2.08
C GLN A 108 -10.55 10.02 -3.31
N VAL A 109 -11.87 10.14 -3.41
CA VAL A 109 -12.69 9.55 -4.48
C VAL A 109 -13.57 10.63 -5.14
N SER A 110 -13.78 10.54 -6.45
CA SER A 110 -14.69 11.42 -7.19
C SER A 110 -16.12 10.89 -7.16
N TRP A 111 -16.94 11.39 -6.23
CA TRP A 111 -18.37 11.06 -6.13
C TRP A 111 -19.22 12.34 -6.06
N PRO A 112 -20.32 12.50 -6.83
CA PRO A 112 -21.03 11.55 -7.69
C PRO A 112 -20.47 11.42 -9.12
N PRO A 113 -20.85 10.37 -9.88
CA PRO A 113 -20.32 10.11 -11.22
C PRO A 113 -20.71 11.21 -12.22
N GLY A 114 -19.73 11.68 -12.99
CA GLY A 114 -19.94 12.68 -14.05
C GLY A 114 -19.61 14.12 -13.65
N GLN A 115 -19.28 14.40 -12.38
CA GLN A 115 -18.61 15.66 -12.05
C GLN A 115 -17.12 15.54 -12.43
N LYS A 116 -16.67 16.34 -13.41
CA LYS A 116 -15.24 16.62 -13.57
C LYS A 116 -14.71 16.98 -12.19
N LYS A 117 -13.65 16.27 -11.72
CA LYS A 117 -12.96 16.52 -10.43
C LYS A 117 -13.16 17.97 -10.04
N ALA A 118 -13.93 18.21 -8.98
CA ALA A 118 -14.21 19.58 -8.52
C ALA A 118 -12.88 20.35 -8.52
N PRO A 119 -12.82 21.57 -9.08
CA PRO A 119 -11.58 22.31 -9.20
C PRO A 119 -10.91 22.29 -7.83
N LYS A 120 -9.67 21.74 -7.79
CA LYS A 120 -8.84 21.57 -6.59
C LYS A 120 -9.22 22.66 -5.60
N VAL A 121 -9.87 22.31 -4.49
CA VAL A 121 -10.15 23.27 -3.41
C VAL A 121 -8.84 24.01 -3.23
N LYS A 122 -8.84 25.32 -3.54
CA LYS A 122 -7.62 26.14 -3.59
C LYS A 122 -6.83 25.77 -2.35
N ALA A 123 -5.64 25.20 -2.56
CA ALA A 123 -4.76 24.81 -1.48
C ALA A 123 -4.74 25.96 -0.48
N LYS A 124 -5.16 25.70 0.77
CA LYS A 124 -4.81 26.60 1.88
C LYS A 124 -3.32 26.88 1.69
N LYS A 125 -2.95 28.15 1.51
CA LYS A 125 -1.58 28.62 1.21
C LYS A 125 -0.57 27.64 1.79
N ALA A 126 0.32 27.09 0.96
CA ALA A 126 1.34 26.12 1.38
C ALA A 126 1.96 26.59 2.70
N LYS A 127 1.57 25.94 3.80
CA LYS A 127 2.16 26.20 5.11
C LYS A 127 3.63 25.86 4.91
N LYS A 128 4.53 26.84 4.98
CA LYS A 128 5.98 26.62 4.88
C LYS A 128 6.31 25.33 5.64
N LEU A 129 6.94 24.37 4.95
CA LEU A 129 7.40 23.14 5.59
C LEU A 129 8.15 23.56 6.85
N SER A 130 7.69 23.07 8.00
CA SER A 130 8.30 23.39 9.29
C SER A 130 9.80 23.09 9.23
N LYS A 131 10.64 23.97 9.79
CA LYS A 131 12.09 23.75 9.90
C LYS A 131 12.41 22.36 10.50
N LYS A 132 11.54 21.87 11.40
CA LYS A 132 11.56 20.52 11.98
C LYS A 132 11.36 19.41 10.94
N TYR A 133 10.46 19.60 9.98
CA TYR A 133 10.18 18.61 8.93
C TYR A 133 11.31 18.53 7.90
N LEU A 134 11.92 19.67 7.54
CA LEU A 134 13.09 19.69 6.66
C LEU A 134 14.30 18.98 7.30
N ALA A 135 14.51 19.15 8.60
CA ALA A 135 15.55 18.43 9.35
C ALA A 135 15.29 16.92 9.42
N MET A 136 14.06 16.51 9.75
CA MET A 136 13.63 15.11 9.71
C MET A 136 13.85 14.50 8.31
N LYS A 137 13.52 15.24 7.25
CA LYS A 137 13.67 14.81 5.85
C LYS A 137 15.13 14.52 5.49
N SER A 138 16.07 15.37 5.93
CA SER A 138 17.50 15.14 5.72
C SER A 138 18.06 13.99 6.55
N GLU A 139 17.63 13.85 7.81
CA GLU A 139 18.04 12.75 8.68
C GLU A 139 17.55 11.40 8.13
N THR A 140 16.30 11.35 7.67
CA THR A 140 15.71 10.16 7.04
C THR A 140 16.49 9.75 5.80
N LYS A 141 16.89 10.72 4.98
CA LYS A 141 17.72 10.47 3.80
C LYS A 141 19.10 9.91 4.17
N GLN A 142 19.69 10.37 5.26
CA GLN A 142 20.98 9.87 5.74
C GLN A 142 20.87 8.45 6.31
N THR A 143 19.82 8.17 7.10
CA THR A 143 19.55 6.82 7.64
C THR A 143 19.22 5.83 6.55
N ALA A 144 18.46 6.24 5.52
CA ALA A 144 18.14 5.42 4.36
C ALA A 144 19.38 4.98 3.56
N GLN A 145 20.48 5.75 3.63
CA GLN A 145 21.73 5.45 2.92
C GLN A 145 22.65 4.48 3.66
N LYS A 146 22.39 4.17 4.93
CA LYS A 146 23.21 3.20 5.68
C LYS A 146 22.95 1.77 5.18
N SER A 147 23.93 0.88 5.34
CA SER A 147 23.72 -0.56 5.11
C SER A 147 22.73 -1.11 6.14
N LEU A 148 21.89 -2.09 5.75
CA LEU A 148 20.94 -2.71 6.66
C LEU A 148 21.64 -3.33 7.88
N ASP A 149 22.84 -3.88 7.69
CA ASP A 149 23.65 -4.48 8.75
C ASP A 149 24.12 -3.48 9.81
N GLN A 150 24.06 -2.18 9.50
CA GLN A 150 24.49 -1.08 10.37
C GLN A 150 23.32 -0.37 11.03
N LEU A 151 22.07 -0.78 10.74
CA LEU A 151 20.86 -0.19 11.29
C LEU A 151 20.39 -0.99 12.50
N SER A 152 20.18 -0.30 13.61
CA SER A 152 19.44 -0.87 14.74
C SER A 152 17.95 -1.02 14.43
N PHE A 153 17.26 -1.91 15.14
CA PHE A 153 15.81 -2.07 15.01
C PHE A 153 15.04 -0.75 15.21
N ASP A 154 15.47 0.08 16.17
CA ASP A 154 14.86 1.39 16.43
C ASP A 154 15.08 2.38 15.28
N GLU A 155 16.26 2.35 14.64
CA GLU A 155 16.52 3.16 13.45
C GLU A 155 15.66 2.72 12.27
N ILE A 156 15.42 1.42 12.08
CA ILE A 156 14.52 0.89 11.04
C ILE A 156 13.08 1.36 11.30
N ASN A 157 12.59 1.23 12.54
CA ASN A 157 11.26 1.69 12.93
C ASN A 157 11.08 3.20 12.67
N THR A 158 12.09 3.99 13.04
CA THR A 158 12.11 5.45 12.82
C THR A 158 12.12 5.78 11.33
N LEU A 159 12.92 5.05 10.54
CA LEU A 159 13.03 5.23 9.10
C LEU A 159 11.67 5.05 8.40
N PHE A 160 10.97 3.94 8.66
CA PHE A 160 9.68 3.68 8.05
C PHE A 160 8.57 4.61 8.57
N THR A 161 8.62 5.01 9.85
CA THR A 161 7.72 6.04 10.39
C THR A 161 7.88 7.37 9.65
N ASN A 162 9.12 7.78 9.41
CA ASN A 162 9.41 9.01 8.66
C ASN A 162 9.01 8.88 7.18
N PHE A 163 9.23 7.73 6.54
CA PHE A 163 8.74 7.49 5.18
C PHE A 163 7.22 7.59 5.08
N ALA A 164 6.47 7.03 6.04
CA ALA A 164 5.02 7.17 6.10
C ALA A 164 4.60 8.65 6.24
N GLU A 165 5.29 9.43 7.07
CA GLU A 165 5.06 10.87 7.19
C GLU A 165 5.31 11.63 5.87
N ILE A 166 6.41 11.32 5.18
CA ILE A 166 6.78 11.93 3.91
C ILE A 166 5.74 11.58 2.84
N ALA A 167 5.38 10.30 2.71
CA ALA A 167 4.38 9.82 1.75
C ALA A 167 3.02 10.48 1.98
N ARG A 168 2.61 10.70 3.24
CA ARG A 168 1.35 11.38 3.58
C ARG A 168 1.35 12.86 3.21
N LYS A 169 2.50 13.54 3.34
CA LYS A 169 2.63 14.99 3.11
C LYS A 169 2.91 15.35 1.66
N GLU A 170 3.73 14.57 0.97
CA GLU A 170 4.25 14.87 -0.38
C GLU A 170 3.84 13.82 -1.43
N GLY A 171 3.24 12.71 -1.01
CA GLY A 171 2.90 11.58 -1.88
C GLY A 171 4.01 10.52 -1.94
N ILE A 172 3.67 9.31 -2.39
CA ILE A 172 4.60 8.17 -2.43
C ILE A 172 5.82 8.40 -3.33
N LEU A 173 5.66 9.17 -4.42
CA LEU A 173 6.75 9.57 -5.34
C LEU A 173 7.86 10.38 -4.65
N ALA A 174 7.56 11.02 -3.52
CA ALA A 174 8.58 11.74 -2.75
C ALA A 174 9.62 10.79 -2.13
N LEU A 175 9.30 9.50 -1.98
CA LEU A 175 10.21 8.49 -1.45
C LEU A 175 11.29 8.07 -2.46
N GLU A 176 11.00 8.15 -3.76
CA GLU A 176 11.98 7.84 -4.82
C GLU A 176 13.25 8.70 -4.70
N ASN A 177 13.06 10.00 -4.41
CA ASN A 177 14.15 10.96 -4.26
C ASN A 177 14.91 10.87 -2.92
N MET A 178 14.41 10.04 -1.99
CA MET A 178 15.07 9.75 -0.72
C MET A 178 16.11 8.65 -0.84
N VAL A 179 15.92 7.80 -1.85
CA VAL A 179 16.61 6.55 -2.02
C VAL A 179 17.55 6.71 -3.20
N SER A 180 18.83 6.88 -2.92
CA SER A 180 19.87 6.88 -3.98
C SER A 180 20.16 5.44 -4.42
N ASP A 181 20.63 5.24 -5.67
CA ASP A 181 21.08 3.93 -6.17
C ASP A 181 22.14 3.25 -5.29
N GLU A 182 22.91 4.03 -4.53
CA GLU A 182 23.98 3.57 -3.65
C GLU A 182 23.50 3.20 -2.22
N SER A 183 22.24 3.43 -1.89
CA SER A 183 21.68 3.03 -0.59
C SER A 183 21.48 1.51 -0.49
N SER A 184 21.37 0.97 0.73
CA SER A 184 21.23 -0.49 0.94
C SER A 184 20.25 -1.09 -0.05
N ALA A 185 20.77 -2.00 -0.89
CA ALA A 185 20.03 -2.49 -2.07
C ALA A 185 18.62 -2.95 -1.69
N PHE A 186 18.48 -3.58 -0.52
CA PHE A 186 17.21 -4.12 -0.05
C PHE A 186 16.12 -3.05 0.17
N ILE A 187 16.40 -2.02 0.99
CA ILE A 187 15.40 -0.97 1.31
C ILE A 187 15.09 -0.15 0.05
N SER A 188 16.12 0.14 -0.75
CA SER A 188 15.96 0.98 -1.92
C SER A 188 15.06 0.36 -2.97
N ASN A 189 15.29 -0.90 -3.28
CA ASN A 189 14.47 -1.66 -4.22
C ASN A 189 13.08 -1.94 -3.66
N ALA A 190 12.92 -2.18 -2.35
CA ALA A 190 11.60 -2.30 -1.72
C ALA A 190 10.74 -1.04 -1.93
N ILE A 191 11.34 0.15 -1.74
CA ILE A 191 10.65 1.43 -1.96
C ILE A 191 10.33 1.64 -3.43
N ARG A 192 11.24 1.27 -4.35
CA ARG A 192 11.00 1.34 -5.80
C ARG A 192 9.82 0.48 -6.23
N LEU A 193 9.78 -0.78 -5.80
CA LEU A 193 8.67 -1.69 -6.10
C LEU A 193 7.32 -1.11 -5.65
N ALA A 194 7.29 -0.50 -4.46
CA ALA A 194 6.10 0.17 -3.94
C ALA A 194 5.72 1.46 -4.72
N VAL A 195 6.71 2.24 -5.15
CA VAL A 195 6.52 3.46 -5.96
C VAL A 195 6.03 3.13 -7.36
N ASP A 196 6.55 2.07 -7.96
CA ASP A 196 6.19 1.57 -9.30
C ASP A 196 4.75 1.02 -9.35
N GLY A 197 4.10 0.90 -8.19
CA GLY A 197 2.73 0.40 -8.09
C GLY A 197 2.65 -1.12 -8.23
N THR A 198 3.72 -1.83 -7.89
CA THR A 198 3.73 -3.30 -7.83
C THR A 198 2.70 -3.76 -6.79
N GLU A 199 1.97 -4.82 -7.10
CA GLU A 199 0.96 -5.38 -6.18
C GLU A 199 1.59 -5.85 -4.86
N PRO A 200 0.96 -5.62 -3.69
CA PRO A 200 1.54 -5.92 -2.38
C PRO A 200 2.01 -7.37 -2.22
N ASP A 201 1.22 -8.33 -2.72
CA ASP A 201 1.56 -9.76 -2.67
C ASP A 201 2.87 -10.05 -3.43
N LEU A 202 3.03 -9.45 -4.61
CA LEU A 202 4.24 -9.60 -5.43
C LEU A 202 5.45 -8.90 -4.80
N ILE A 203 5.25 -7.74 -4.18
CA ILE A 203 6.31 -7.08 -3.41
C ILE A 203 6.81 -8.01 -2.30
N MET A 204 5.87 -8.62 -1.57
CA MET A 204 6.19 -9.55 -0.49
C MET A 204 6.97 -10.76 -1.01
N ASP A 205 6.48 -11.42 -2.06
CA ASP A 205 7.16 -12.58 -2.67
C ASP A 205 8.59 -12.25 -3.13
N ILE A 206 8.78 -11.09 -3.79
CA ILE A 206 10.09 -10.64 -4.25
C ILE A 206 11.03 -10.38 -3.08
N LEU A 207 10.57 -9.64 -2.06
CA LEU A 207 11.39 -9.28 -0.91
C LEU A 207 11.71 -10.48 -0.02
N GLU A 208 10.78 -11.42 0.17
CA GLU A 208 11.02 -12.65 0.90
C GLU A 208 12.04 -13.54 0.19
N THR A 209 11.89 -13.72 -1.12
CA THR A 209 12.85 -14.48 -1.93
C THR A 209 14.24 -13.87 -1.84
N TRP A 210 14.33 -12.55 -1.93
CA TRP A 210 15.61 -11.87 -1.87
C TRP A 210 16.23 -11.89 -0.47
N MET A 211 15.43 -11.69 0.58
CA MET A 211 15.86 -11.87 1.97
C MET A 211 16.41 -13.27 2.20
N GLY A 212 15.71 -14.31 1.72
CA GLY A 212 16.19 -15.69 1.78
C GLY A 212 17.56 -15.86 1.10
N SER A 213 17.73 -15.29 -0.11
CA SER A 213 19.01 -15.31 -0.80
C SER A 213 20.13 -14.61 -0.02
N LEU A 214 19.85 -13.46 0.60
CA LEU A 214 20.84 -12.71 1.40
C LEU A 214 21.23 -13.47 2.68
N LEU A 215 20.25 -14.05 3.37
CA LEU A 215 20.50 -14.87 4.57
C LEU A 215 21.34 -16.10 4.23
N HIS A 216 21.02 -16.78 3.13
CA HIS A 216 21.81 -17.91 2.66
C HIS A 216 23.23 -17.50 2.28
N GLU A 217 23.43 -16.35 1.64
CA GLU A 217 24.79 -15.86 1.34
C GLU A 217 25.60 -15.59 2.62
N GLN A 218 24.99 -14.98 3.63
CA GLN A 218 25.63 -14.74 4.93
C GLN A 218 25.96 -16.06 5.65
N GLU A 219 25.01 -17.00 5.68
CA GLU A 219 25.21 -18.33 6.23
C GLU A 219 26.42 -19.03 5.60
N ARG A 220 26.54 -18.98 4.27
CA ARG A 220 27.68 -19.56 3.55
C ARG A 220 29.01 -18.89 3.89
N LYS A 221 29.02 -17.56 4.08
CA LYS A 221 30.22 -16.85 4.56
C LYS A 221 30.63 -17.34 5.94
N TYR A 222 29.69 -17.49 6.87
CA TYR A 222 29.99 -18.03 8.20
C TYR A 222 30.47 -19.48 8.13
N GLN A 223 29.85 -20.32 7.30
CA GLN A 223 30.29 -21.70 7.09
C GLN A 223 31.73 -21.76 6.56
N LYS A 224 32.11 -20.91 5.60
CA LYS A 224 33.51 -20.81 5.13
C LYS A 224 34.47 -20.45 6.26
N VAL A 225 34.09 -19.49 7.12
CA VAL A 225 34.94 -19.11 8.27
C VAL A 225 35.10 -20.27 9.24
N ILE A 226 34.01 -20.99 9.54
CA ILE A 226 34.03 -22.16 10.42
C ILE A 226 34.90 -23.27 9.83
N GLU A 227 34.71 -23.64 8.56
CA GLU A 227 35.48 -24.69 7.90
C GLU A 227 36.97 -24.33 7.81
N GLY A 228 37.30 -23.06 7.54
CA GLY A 228 38.67 -22.57 7.55
C GLY A 228 39.33 -22.74 8.92
N LEU A 229 38.61 -22.39 10.00
CA LEU A 229 39.09 -22.58 11.36
C LEU A 229 39.27 -24.06 11.72
N MET A 230 38.32 -24.92 11.34
CA MET A 230 38.40 -26.37 11.59
C MET A 230 39.59 -27.01 10.87
N SER A 231 39.86 -26.58 9.63
CA SER A 231 41.00 -27.06 8.85
C SER A 231 42.34 -26.63 9.48
N ILE A 232 42.42 -25.39 9.98
CA ILE A 232 43.59 -24.90 10.74
C ILE A 232 43.79 -25.72 12.02
N GLN A 233 42.73 -25.97 12.79
CA GLN A 233 42.79 -26.76 14.02
C GLN A 233 43.27 -28.20 13.77
N SER A 234 42.84 -28.78 12.66
CA SER A 234 43.19 -30.15 12.27
C SER A 234 44.61 -30.26 11.69
N GLY A 235 45.29 -29.14 11.45
CA GLY A 235 46.63 -29.10 10.86
C GLY A 235 46.65 -29.39 9.36
N ASP A 236 45.55 -29.12 8.65
CA ASP A 236 45.46 -29.37 7.21
C ASP A 236 46.48 -28.57 6.41
N ASN A 237 46.99 -29.17 5.33
CA ASN A 237 47.84 -28.46 4.38
C ASN A 237 47.07 -27.28 3.75
N PRO A 238 47.65 -26.08 3.58
CA PRO A 238 46.98 -24.93 2.99
C PRO A 238 46.28 -25.19 1.65
N ARG A 239 46.81 -26.08 0.80
CA ARG A 239 46.16 -26.46 -0.47
C ARG A 239 44.85 -27.23 -0.27
N ILE A 240 44.77 -28.04 0.77
CA ILE A 240 43.55 -28.78 1.14
C ILE A 240 42.52 -27.81 1.73
N VAL A 241 42.96 -26.85 2.54
CA VAL A 241 42.08 -25.79 3.07
C VAL A 241 41.46 -24.98 1.94
N GLU A 242 42.27 -24.54 0.97
CA GLU A 242 41.79 -23.78 -0.19
C GLU A 242 40.74 -24.58 -1.00
N HIS A 243 40.99 -25.88 -1.21
CA HIS A 243 40.04 -26.74 -1.91
C HIS A 243 38.73 -26.94 -1.13
N LYS A 244 38.80 -27.18 0.19
CA LYS A 244 37.59 -27.30 1.03
C LYS A 244 36.75 -26.02 1.02
N LEU A 245 37.41 -24.86 1.11
CA LEU A 245 36.75 -23.56 1.08
C LEU A 245 36.15 -23.21 -0.30
N SER A 246 36.70 -23.72 -1.40
CA SER A 246 36.19 -23.45 -2.75
C SER A 246 34.93 -24.24 -3.09
N VAL A 247 34.69 -25.38 -2.43
CA VAL A 247 33.50 -26.22 -2.63
C VAL A 247 32.23 -25.61 -2.00
N ILE A 248 32.38 -24.75 -0.99
CA ILE A 248 31.26 -24.02 -0.37
C ILE A 248 30.88 -22.86 -1.32
N TYR A 249 29.86 -23.03 -2.16
CA TYR A 249 29.34 -22.03 -3.10
C TYR A 249 28.09 -21.33 -2.59
#